data_AF-A0AAE3R452-F1
#
_entry.id   AF-A0AAE3R452-F1
#
_cell.length_a   1.000
_cell.length_b   1.000
_cell.length_c   1.000
_cell.angle_alpha   90.00
_cell.angle_beta   90.00
_cell.angle_gamma   90.00
#
_symmetry.space_group_name_H-M   'P 1'
#
loop_
_entity.id
_entity.type
_entity.pdbx_description
1 polymer ?
#
loop_
_entity_poly.entity_id
_entity_poly.type
_entity_poly.pdbx_seq_one_letter_code
_entity_poly.pdbx_strand_id
1 'polypeptide(L)'
;MSTISFFSSIDALTTQPYSVDLYLSHIQDGLWREMLEPIRQGVSEADSCNSLPIVAISGLFSIHTNGLSLIQHSGFIAMDVEGFRDLQRGKQILALDKYTYAVFENYSGKALTVVVRIPASDHMKVYQALSEYYEGVYGIITDPSDQFVTRFRYVTYDPDLRSNPKAEVFTP
;
A
#
# COMPACT_ATOMS: atom_id res chain seq x y z
N MET A 1 -15.87 9.70 2.47
CA MET A 1 -14.79 9.38 1.51
C MET A 1 -13.63 8.80 2.30
N SER A 2 -12.96 7.78 1.78
CA SER A 2 -11.79 7.17 2.42
C SER A 2 -10.55 8.00 2.13
N THR A 3 -10.06 8.70 3.16
CA THR A 3 -8.95 9.63 3.06
C THR A 3 -7.67 8.99 3.60
N ILE A 4 -6.56 9.18 2.89
CA ILE A 4 -5.22 8.71 3.24
C ILE A 4 -4.25 9.90 3.32
N SER A 5 -3.09 9.68 3.93
CA SER A 5 -2.05 10.72 4.04
C SER A 5 -0.98 10.54 2.97
N PHE A 6 -0.75 11.58 2.18
CA PHE A 6 0.39 11.69 1.28
C PHE A 6 1.42 12.65 1.86
N PHE A 7 2.69 12.31 1.75
CA PHE A 7 3.82 13.09 2.23
C PHE A 7 4.81 13.24 1.08
N SER A 8 5.38 14.45 0.92
CA SER A 8 6.33 14.72 -0.16
C SER A 8 7.64 13.95 -0.04
N SER A 9 7.99 13.50 1.17
CA SER A 9 9.15 12.65 1.48
C SER A 9 9.02 12.07 2.89
N ILE A 10 9.97 11.22 3.30
CA ILE A 10 10.06 10.67 4.66
C ILE A 10 10.27 11.75 5.74
N ASP A 11 10.93 12.87 5.38
CA ASP A 11 11.22 14.00 6.28
C ASP A 11 10.14 15.09 6.23
N ALA A 12 9.02 14.85 5.54
CA ALA A 12 7.99 15.86 5.37
C ALA A 12 7.39 16.30 6.72
N LEU A 13 7.28 17.61 6.92
CA LEU A 13 6.67 18.21 8.11
C LEU A 13 5.17 18.43 8.00
N THR A 14 4.60 18.14 6.83
CA THR A 14 3.15 18.23 6.57
C THR A 14 2.68 17.05 5.73
N THR A 15 1.37 16.82 5.73
CA THR A 15 0.68 15.79 4.96
C THR A 15 -0.43 16.42 4.14
N GLN A 16 -0.70 15.84 2.98
CA GLN A 16 -1.82 16.21 2.13
C GLN A 16 -2.86 15.06 2.11
N PRO A 17 -4.16 15.37 2.26
CA PRO A 17 -5.20 14.36 2.18
C PRO A 17 -5.41 13.92 0.72
N TYR A 18 -5.27 12.61 0.47
CA TYR A 18 -5.61 11.98 -0.81
C TYR A 18 -6.82 11.08 -0.60
N SER A 19 -7.62 10.85 -1.64
CA SER A 19 -8.49 9.67 -1.65
C SER A 19 -7.66 8.45 -2.07
N VAL A 20 -8.08 7.26 -1.65
CA VAL A 20 -7.47 6.00 -2.13
C VAL A 20 -7.53 5.94 -3.66
N ASP A 21 -8.66 6.30 -4.26
CA ASP A 21 -8.86 6.22 -5.71
C ASP A 21 -7.95 7.19 -6.49
N LEU A 22 -7.73 8.40 -5.96
CA LEU A 22 -6.78 9.36 -6.56
C LEU A 22 -5.34 8.84 -6.48
N TYR A 23 -4.97 8.22 -5.36
CA TYR A 23 -3.66 7.59 -5.24
C TYR A 23 -3.47 6.45 -6.25
N LEU A 24 -4.48 5.59 -6.40
CA LEU A 24 -4.45 4.49 -7.37
C LEU A 24 -4.39 5.01 -8.82
N SER A 25 -5.10 6.10 -9.16
CA SER A 25 -4.99 6.69 -10.50
C SER A 25 -3.59 7.25 -10.77
N HIS A 26 -2.95 7.91 -9.79
CA HIS A 26 -1.56 8.36 -9.94
C HIS A 26 -0.57 7.20 -10.13
N ILE A 27 -0.79 6.05 -9.47
CA ILE A 27 0.01 4.83 -9.71
C ILE A 27 -0.16 4.37 -11.16
N GLN A 28 -1.41 4.28 -11.62
CA GLN A 28 -1.75 3.77 -12.94
C GLN A 28 -1.26 4.69 -14.07
N ASP A 29 -1.41 6.00 -13.91
CA ASP A 29 -0.94 7.01 -14.87
C ASP A 29 0.59 7.17 -14.86
N GLY A 30 1.26 6.59 -13.87
CA GLY A 30 2.70 6.61 -13.74
C GLY A 30 3.28 7.95 -13.30
N LEU A 31 2.57 8.69 -12.44
CA LEU A 31 2.97 10.02 -11.96
C LEU A 31 4.40 10.05 -11.41
N TRP A 32 4.81 8.98 -10.73
CA TRP A 32 6.13 8.89 -10.09
C TRP A 32 7.14 8.01 -10.86
N ARG A 33 6.81 7.63 -12.10
CA ARG A 33 7.62 6.71 -12.90
C ARG A 33 9.07 7.17 -13.03
N GLU A 34 9.28 8.42 -13.45
CA GLU A 34 10.64 8.96 -13.68
C GLU A 34 11.54 8.88 -12.45
N MET A 35 10.97 9.06 -11.25
CA MET A 35 11.73 8.98 -10.00
C MET A 35 12.06 7.54 -9.59
N LEU A 36 11.29 6.56 -10.06
CA LEU A 36 11.39 5.15 -9.66
C LEU A 36 12.15 4.29 -10.66
N GLU A 37 12.25 4.71 -11.93
CA GLU A 37 13.00 3.99 -12.97
C GLU A 37 14.46 3.67 -12.53
N PRO A 38 15.24 4.59 -11.92
CA PRO A 38 16.59 4.25 -11.44
C PRO A 38 16.59 3.13 -10.40
N ILE A 39 15.64 3.14 -9.46
CA ILE A 39 15.51 2.12 -8.40
C ILE A 39 15.15 0.77 -9.03
N ARG A 40 14.19 0.76 -9.96
CA ARG A 40 13.80 -0.46 -10.68
C ARG A 40 14.91 -1.00 -11.59
N GLN A 41 15.84 -0.14 -12.03
CA GLN A 41 17.05 -0.53 -12.77
C GLN A 41 18.21 -0.96 -11.87
N GLY A 42 18.03 -0.99 -10.54
CA GLY A 42 19.00 -1.54 -9.59
C GLY A 42 19.97 -0.52 -9.00
N VAL A 43 19.70 0.78 -9.11
CA VAL A 43 20.40 1.79 -8.31
C VAL A 43 20.07 1.57 -6.83
N SER A 44 21.07 1.74 -5.95
CA SER A 44 20.93 1.61 -4.50
C SER A 44 19.71 2.35 -3.96
N GLU A 45 18.82 1.61 -3.29
CA GLU A 45 17.61 2.14 -2.65
C GLU A 45 17.95 3.20 -1.59
N ALA A 46 19.04 2.99 -0.84
CA ALA A 46 19.46 3.89 0.24
C ALA A 46 19.80 5.31 -0.25
N ASP A 47 20.33 5.43 -1.47
CA ASP A 47 20.73 6.71 -2.04
C ASP A 47 19.57 7.41 -2.77
N SER A 48 18.56 6.66 -3.19
CA SER A 48 17.49 7.13 -4.09
C SER A 48 16.14 7.38 -3.41
N CYS A 49 15.89 6.75 -2.26
CA CYS A 49 14.57 6.79 -1.62
C CYS A 49 14.32 8.02 -0.72
N ASN A 50 15.35 8.77 -0.31
CA ASN A 50 15.19 9.89 0.63
C ASN A 50 14.30 11.03 0.11
N SER A 51 14.27 11.23 -1.22
CA SER A 51 13.43 12.23 -1.87
C SER A 51 12.09 11.68 -2.36
N LEU A 52 11.85 10.36 -2.25
CA LEU A 52 10.61 9.77 -2.74
C LEU A 52 9.45 10.13 -1.82
N PRO A 53 8.31 10.55 -2.39
CA PRO A 53 7.08 10.67 -1.64
C PRO A 53 6.67 9.36 -0.99
N ILE A 54 5.97 9.46 0.13
CA ILE A 54 5.42 8.32 0.84
C ILE A 54 3.92 8.49 1.08
N VAL A 55 3.26 7.38 1.34
CA VAL A 55 1.83 7.32 1.63
C VAL A 55 1.57 6.46 2.85
N ALA A 56 0.62 6.88 3.69
CA ALA A 56 0.02 6.06 4.74
C ALA A 56 -1.41 5.71 4.33
N ILE A 57 -1.59 4.52 3.73
CA ILE A 57 -2.88 4.09 3.14
C ILE A 57 -3.95 3.87 4.23
N SER A 58 -3.54 3.48 5.45
CA SER A 58 -4.48 3.13 6.50
C SER A 58 -5.19 4.32 7.15
N GLY A 59 -4.80 5.56 6.86
CA GLY A 59 -5.51 6.71 7.43
C GLY A 59 -4.97 8.09 7.12
N LEU A 60 -5.74 9.06 7.60
CA LEU A 60 -5.37 10.46 7.70
C LEU A 60 -4.64 10.70 9.02
N PHE A 61 -3.46 11.31 8.97
CA PHE A 61 -2.60 11.57 10.12
C PHE A 61 -2.34 13.06 10.28
N SER A 62 -2.02 13.46 11.50
CA SER A 62 -1.38 14.74 11.83
C SER A 62 0.06 14.47 12.23
N ILE A 63 0.95 15.41 11.89
CA ILE A 63 2.37 15.35 12.25
C ILE A 63 2.59 16.23 13.47
N HIS A 64 3.26 15.68 14.48
CA HIS A 64 3.68 16.38 15.68
C HIS A 64 5.17 16.13 15.92
N THR A 65 5.78 16.90 16.83
CA THR A 65 7.19 16.75 17.22
C THR A 65 7.52 15.34 17.72
N ASN A 66 6.54 14.62 18.24
CA ASN A 66 6.72 13.29 18.83
C ASN A 66 6.21 12.16 17.91
N GLY A 67 5.93 12.44 16.63
CA GLY A 67 5.49 11.46 15.64
C GLY A 67 4.10 11.75 15.06
N LEU A 68 3.49 10.70 14.50
CA LEU A 68 2.17 10.78 13.86
C LEU A 68 1.04 10.48 14.83
N SER A 69 -0.07 11.21 14.70
CA SER A 69 -1.34 10.89 15.36
C SER A 69 -2.41 10.62 14.32
N LEU A 70 -3.09 9.47 14.44
CA LEU A 70 -4.20 9.09 13.58
C LEU A 70 -5.38 10.05 13.83
N ILE A 71 -5.78 10.78 12.79
CA ILE A 71 -6.99 11.60 12.80
C ILE A 71 -8.20 10.72 12.44
N GLN A 72 -8.05 9.91 11.39
CA GLN A 72 -9.13 9.07 10.88
C GLN A 72 -8.57 7.87 10.14
N HIS A 73 -9.06 6.66 10.46
CA HIS A 73 -8.76 5.47 9.69
C HIS A 73 -9.45 5.51 8.31
N SER A 74 -8.75 5.11 7.25
CA SER A 74 -9.25 5.19 5.86
C SER A 74 -10.32 4.14 5.53
N GLY A 75 -10.34 3.05 6.29
CA GLY A 75 -11.13 1.84 6.00
C GLY A 75 -10.38 0.88 5.05
N PHE A 76 -9.08 1.09 4.88
CA PHE A 76 -8.23 0.25 4.06
C PHE A 76 -6.98 -0.17 4.83
N ILE A 77 -6.42 -1.30 4.41
CA ILE A 77 -5.08 -1.73 4.74
C ILE A 77 -4.37 -2.06 3.44
N ALA A 78 -3.08 -1.78 3.38
CA ALA A 78 -2.22 -2.27 2.32
C ALA A 78 -1.25 -3.29 2.94
N MET A 79 -0.88 -4.31 2.18
CA MET A 79 0.11 -5.30 2.57
C MET A 79 1.02 -5.59 1.39
N ASP A 80 2.33 -5.60 1.63
CA ASP A 80 3.27 -6.10 0.65
C ASP A 80 3.29 -7.63 0.73
N VAL A 81 3.13 -8.25 -0.43
CA VAL A 81 3.07 -9.71 -0.58
C VAL A 81 4.22 -10.17 -1.45
N GLU A 82 5.04 -11.03 -0.87
CA GLU A 82 6.18 -11.65 -1.55
C GLU A 82 5.85 -13.09 -1.96
N GLY A 83 6.76 -13.73 -2.71
CA GLY A 83 6.67 -15.15 -3.05
C GLY A 83 6.20 -15.46 -4.47
N PHE A 84 5.76 -14.47 -5.24
CA PHE A 84 5.47 -14.65 -6.66
C PHE A 84 6.74 -14.55 -7.51
N ARG A 85 7.10 -15.64 -8.19
CA ARG A 85 8.16 -15.61 -9.22
C ARG A 85 7.75 -14.83 -10.47
N ASP A 86 6.45 -14.86 -10.77
CA ASP A 86 5.83 -14.12 -11.86
C ASP A 86 4.82 -13.14 -11.25
N LEU A 87 5.22 -11.88 -11.15
CA LEU A 87 4.39 -10.82 -10.55
C LEU A 87 3.11 -10.58 -11.35
N GLN A 88 3.13 -10.74 -12.67
CA GLN A 88 1.94 -10.55 -13.49
C GLN A 88 0.92 -11.66 -13.22
N ARG A 89 1.37 -12.91 -13.10
CA ARG A 89 0.52 -14.02 -12.65
C ARG A 89 0.01 -13.81 -11.23
N GLY A 90 0.86 -13.35 -10.31
CA GLY A 90 0.46 -13.05 -8.94
C GLY A 90 -0.62 -11.97 -8.88
N LYS A 91 -0.45 -10.90 -9.66
CA LYS A 91 -1.42 -9.81 -9.80
C LYS A 91 -2.76 -10.32 -10.33
N GLN A 92 -2.77 -11.21 -11.32
CA GLN A 92 -3.99 -11.84 -11.83
C GLN A 92 -4.70 -12.70 -10.78
N ILE A 93 -3.95 -13.50 -10.01
CA ILE A 93 -4.52 -14.36 -8.95
C ILE A 93 -5.14 -13.48 -7.87
N LEU A 94 -4.39 -12.51 -7.34
CA LEU A 94 -4.84 -11.64 -6.27
C LEU A 94 -5.99 -10.73 -6.70
N ALA A 95 -6.03 -10.30 -7.96
CA ALA A 95 -7.14 -9.49 -8.49
C ALA A 95 -8.48 -10.26 -8.56
N LEU A 96 -8.46 -11.59 -8.52
CA LEU A 96 -9.66 -12.42 -8.47
C LEU A 96 -10.15 -12.66 -7.03
N ASP A 97 -9.34 -12.33 -6.03
CA ASP A 97 -9.76 -12.40 -4.64
C ASP A 97 -10.88 -11.39 -4.37
N LYS A 98 -11.95 -11.84 -3.71
CA LYS A 98 -13.13 -11.02 -3.43
C LYS A 98 -12.85 -9.84 -2.49
N TYR A 99 -11.78 -9.89 -1.69
CA TYR A 99 -11.38 -8.85 -0.75
C TYR A 99 -10.33 -7.88 -1.34
N THR A 100 -9.66 -8.24 -2.44
CA THR A 100 -8.70 -7.36 -3.09
C THR A 100 -9.40 -6.16 -3.71
N TYR A 101 -9.17 -4.99 -3.11
CA TYR A 101 -9.59 -3.71 -3.67
C TYR A 101 -8.67 -3.26 -4.80
N ALA A 102 -7.37 -3.38 -4.60
CA ALA A 102 -6.38 -3.11 -5.64
C ALA A 102 -5.14 -3.98 -5.44
N VAL A 103 -4.44 -4.28 -6.53
CA VAL A 103 -3.13 -4.94 -6.50
C VAL A 103 -2.24 -4.34 -7.58
N PHE A 104 -1.01 -4.02 -7.20
CA PHE A 104 -0.01 -3.37 -8.05
C PHE A 104 1.40 -3.69 -7.59
N GLU A 105 2.40 -3.40 -8.43
CA GLU A 105 3.81 -3.53 -8.09
C GLU A 105 4.26 -2.45 -7.09
N ASN A 106 5.03 -2.85 -6.08
CA ASN A 106 5.61 -1.91 -5.13
C ASN A 106 6.72 -1.03 -5.76
N TYR A 107 7.26 -0.09 -5.00
CA TYR A 107 8.20 0.93 -5.52
C TYR A 107 9.42 0.31 -6.23
N SER A 108 9.94 -0.82 -5.73
CA SER A 108 11.10 -1.51 -6.33
C SER A 108 10.74 -2.37 -7.54
N GLY A 109 9.45 -2.61 -7.81
CA GLY A 109 8.99 -3.47 -8.90
C GLY A 109 9.27 -4.96 -8.69
N LYS A 110 9.55 -5.38 -7.44
CA LYS A 110 9.97 -6.76 -7.11
C LYS A 110 8.94 -7.52 -6.29
N ALA A 111 7.98 -6.84 -5.70
CA ALA A 111 6.87 -7.45 -4.97
C ALA A 111 5.54 -6.79 -5.37
N LEU A 112 4.44 -7.38 -4.95
CA LEU A 112 3.11 -6.80 -5.12
C LEU A 112 2.67 -6.17 -3.81
N THR A 113 1.92 -5.09 -3.90
CA THR A 113 1.15 -4.52 -2.80
C THR A 113 -0.32 -4.81 -3.06
N VAL A 114 -1.00 -5.41 -2.09
CA VAL A 114 -2.46 -5.60 -2.10
C VAL A 114 -3.12 -4.61 -1.17
N VAL A 115 -4.20 -3.97 -1.63
CA VAL A 115 -5.02 -3.06 -0.84
C VAL A 115 -6.37 -3.74 -0.59
N VAL A 116 -6.79 -3.78 0.67
CA VAL A 116 -8.00 -4.49 1.12
C VAL A 116 -8.88 -3.55 1.93
N ARG A 117 -10.20 -3.65 1.75
CA ARG A 117 -11.19 -2.93 2.58
C ARG A 117 -11.34 -3.63 3.92
N ILE A 118 -11.26 -2.87 5.01
CA ILE A 118 -11.38 -3.38 6.37
C ILE A 118 -12.24 -2.47 7.25
N PRO A 119 -12.81 -2.99 8.36
CA PRO A 119 -13.36 -2.14 9.42
C PRO A 119 -12.33 -1.12 9.89
N ALA A 120 -12.80 0.05 10.29
CA ALA A 120 -11.93 1.11 10.83
C ALA A 120 -11.41 0.83 12.25
N SER A 121 -11.92 -0.22 12.91
CA SER A 121 -11.56 -0.63 14.26
C SER A 121 -10.61 -1.83 14.26
N ASP A 122 -9.83 -1.98 15.33
CA ASP A 122 -8.99 -3.15 15.57
C ASP A 122 -8.00 -3.49 14.44
N HIS A 123 -7.42 -2.47 13.78
CA HIS A 123 -6.52 -2.61 12.62
C HIS A 123 -5.51 -3.74 12.73
N MET A 124 -4.80 -3.84 13.87
CA MET A 124 -3.80 -4.89 14.11
C MET A 124 -4.41 -6.30 14.15
N LYS A 125 -5.59 -6.47 14.75
CA LYS A 125 -6.27 -7.78 14.76
C LYS A 125 -6.78 -8.15 13.37
N VAL A 126 -7.30 -7.17 12.63
CA VAL A 126 -7.74 -7.40 11.24
C VAL A 126 -6.55 -7.76 10.35
N TYR A 127 -5.41 -7.10 10.52
CA TYR A 127 -4.16 -7.47 9.86
C TYR A 127 -3.77 -8.93 10.16
N GLN A 128 -3.80 -9.35 11.44
CA GLN A 128 -3.44 -10.72 11.82
C GLN A 128 -4.32 -11.76 11.11
N ALA A 129 -5.64 -11.55 11.12
CA ALA A 129 -6.57 -12.42 10.42
C ALA A 129 -6.39 -12.40 8.89
N LEU A 130 -6.07 -11.24 8.30
CA LEU A 130 -5.73 -11.12 6.88
C LEU A 130 -4.43 -11.87 6.54
N SER A 131 -3.40 -11.73 7.37
CA SER A 131 -2.12 -12.44 7.21
C SER A 131 -2.35 -13.95 7.21
N GLU A 132 -3.12 -14.47 8.17
CA GLU A 132 -3.50 -15.89 8.24
C GLU A 132 -4.33 -16.32 7.02
N TYR A 133 -5.23 -15.47 6.54
CA TYR A 133 -6.00 -15.71 5.33
C TYR A 133 -5.11 -15.85 4.08
N TYR A 134 -4.19 -14.89 3.86
CA TYR A 134 -3.29 -14.93 2.71
C TYR A 134 -2.31 -16.11 2.77
N GLU A 135 -1.83 -16.46 3.96
CA GLU A 135 -1.00 -17.65 4.17
C GLU A 135 -1.80 -18.94 3.89
N GLY A 136 -3.00 -19.06 4.45
CA GLY A 136 -3.82 -20.27 4.30
C GLY A 136 -4.38 -20.50 2.88
N VAL A 137 -4.75 -19.43 2.18
CA VAL A 137 -5.35 -19.53 0.83
C VAL A 137 -4.30 -19.58 -0.27
N TYR A 138 -3.23 -18.79 -0.13
CA TYR A 138 -2.25 -18.59 -1.21
C TYR A 138 -0.84 -19.05 -0.86
N GLY A 139 -0.57 -19.40 0.40
CA GLY A 139 0.80 -19.68 0.87
C GLY A 139 1.68 -18.44 0.88
N ILE A 140 1.07 -17.25 0.98
CA ILE A 140 1.77 -15.95 0.95
C ILE A 140 2.05 -15.50 2.38
N ILE A 141 3.29 -15.09 2.63
CA ILE A 141 3.69 -14.45 3.88
C ILE A 141 3.70 -12.93 3.65
N THR A 142 3.04 -12.18 4.54
CA THR A 142 3.01 -10.72 4.53
C THR A 142 4.11 -10.13 5.41
N ASP A 143 4.51 -8.87 5.15
CA ASP A 143 5.46 -8.17 6.01
C ASP A 143 4.83 -7.85 7.39
N PRO A 144 5.35 -8.38 8.52
CA PRO A 144 4.80 -8.15 9.86
C PRO A 144 4.66 -6.67 10.25
N SER A 145 5.42 -5.77 9.63
CA SER A 145 5.32 -4.34 9.90
C SER A 145 4.08 -3.68 9.26
N ASP A 146 3.39 -4.39 8.37
CA ASP A 146 2.11 -3.95 7.81
C ASP A 146 0.96 -3.97 8.83
N GLN A 147 1.18 -4.57 10.01
CA GLN A 147 0.25 -4.54 11.14
C GLN A 147 0.06 -3.15 11.76
N PHE A 148 0.99 -2.23 11.50
CA PHE A 148 0.96 -0.89 12.08
C PHE A 148 0.11 0.04 11.21
N VAL A 149 -0.87 0.71 11.82
CA VAL A 149 -1.72 1.68 11.12
C VAL A 149 -0.91 2.83 10.50
N THR A 150 0.26 3.14 11.07
CA THR A 150 1.20 4.17 10.59
C THR A 150 2.14 3.68 9.49
N ARG A 151 1.98 2.46 8.97
CA ARG A 151 2.89 1.88 7.98
C ARG A 151 2.95 2.74 6.72
N PHE A 152 4.12 3.34 6.53
CA PHE A 152 4.45 4.10 5.34
C PHE A 152 4.87 3.20 4.19
N ARG A 153 4.57 3.64 2.97
CA ARG A 153 5.05 3.05 1.73
C ARG A 153 5.54 4.15 0.83
N TYR A 154 6.66 3.92 0.15
CA TYR A 154 7.03 4.77 -0.97
C TYR A 154 5.95 4.69 -2.05
N VAL A 155 5.72 5.81 -2.71
CA VAL A 155 4.88 5.83 -3.90
C VAL A 155 5.46 4.91 -4.99
N THR A 156 4.60 4.46 -5.89
CA THR A 156 4.96 3.50 -6.96
C THR A 156 4.28 3.88 -8.27
N TYR A 157 4.64 3.19 -9.36
CA TYR A 157 3.89 3.23 -10.61
C TYR A 157 3.62 1.81 -11.11
N ASP A 158 2.46 1.61 -11.71
CA ASP A 158 2.07 0.34 -12.32
C ASP A 158 0.91 0.55 -13.31
N PRO A 159 1.19 0.69 -14.61
CA PRO A 159 0.15 0.84 -15.63
C PRO A 159 -0.81 -0.36 -15.71
N ASP A 160 -0.37 -1.54 -15.22
CA ASP A 160 -1.15 -2.78 -15.20
C ASP A 160 -1.85 -3.02 -13.85
N LEU A 161 -1.91 -1.99 -12.98
CA LEU A 161 -2.65 -2.03 -11.73
C LEU A 161 -4.05 -2.60 -11.94
N ARG A 162 -4.45 -3.53 -11.06
CA ARG A 162 -5.81 -4.08 -11.05
C ARG A 162 -6.56 -3.52 -9.86
N SER A 163 -7.76 -3.01 -10.09
CA SER A 163 -8.64 -2.51 -9.03
C SER A 163 -10.05 -3.07 -9.17
N ASN A 164 -10.70 -3.35 -8.04
CA ASN A 164 -12.08 -3.78 -7.94
C ASN A 164 -12.85 -2.88 -6.95
N PRO A 165 -13.54 -1.83 -7.44
CA PRO A 165 -14.35 -0.95 -6.59
C PRO A 165 -15.46 -1.66 -5.79
N LYS A 166 -15.82 -2.88 -6.20
CA LYS A 166 -16.86 -3.72 -5.61
C LYS A 166 -16.31 -4.80 -4.67
N ALA A 167 -15.02 -4.76 -4.33
CA ALA A 167 -14.42 -5.70 -3.38
C ALA A 167 -15.18 -5.70 -2.04
N GLU A 168 -15.33 -6.89 -1.48
CA GLU A 168 -15.94 -7.12 -0.18
C GLU A 168 -15.06 -6.53 0.94
N VAL A 169 -15.68 -6.13 2.04
CA VAL A 169 -14.94 -5.77 3.25
C VAL A 169 -14.49 -7.05 3.92
N PHE A 170 -13.19 -7.19 4.19
CA PHE A 170 -12.69 -8.29 4.99
C PHE A 170 -13.01 -8.06 6.47
N THR A 171 -13.72 -9.00 7.07
CA THR A 171 -14.02 -9.04 8.50
C THR A 171 -13.57 -10.39 9.06
N PRO A 172 -12.72 -10.42 10.10
CA PRO A 172 -12.29 -11.66 10.77
C PRO A 172 -13.46 -12.49 11.31
#